data_AF-A0A923W9J7-F1
#
_entry.id   AF-A0A923W9J7-F1
#
_cell.length_a   1.000
_cell.length_b   1.000
_cell.length_c   1.000
_cell.angle_alpha   90.00
_cell.angle_beta   90.00
_cell.angle_gamma   90.00
#
_symmetry.space_group_name_H-M   'P 1'
#
loop_
_entity.id
_entity.type
_entity.pdbx_description
1 polymer ?
#
loop_
_entity_poly.entity_id
_entity_poly.type
_entity_poly.pdbx_seq_one_letter_code
_entity_poly.pdbx_strand_id
1 'polypeptide(L)'
;MRKLAQLPTTGLLATFVLFISLLSACSQEGKVGEAASLYGTTSKKWVLDKETAAGGDKVDQADDDQSFTFYQNGTYNMATSAMTQTGKYTFDQAGKKIIMSSGDTGMESTFTVTTLTDDHLTLTAPDGSAIKLKSE
;
A
#
# COMPACT_ATOMS: atom_id res chain seq x y z
N MET A 1 39.31 70.94 -13.33
CA MET A 1 38.77 69.57 -13.54
C MET A 1 39.91 68.70 -14.04
N ARG A 2 40.32 67.67 -13.31
CA ARG A 2 41.52 66.86 -13.58
C ARG A 2 41.13 65.49 -14.14
N LYS A 3 41.77 65.12 -15.27
CA LYS A 3 42.18 63.75 -15.70
C LYS A 3 41.04 62.76 -16.04
N LEU A 4 41.15 61.78 -16.94
CA LEU A 4 42.22 61.16 -17.73
C LEU A 4 41.56 60.44 -18.93
N ALA A 5 42.27 60.35 -20.05
CA ALA A 5 41.93 59.47 -21.17
C ALA A 5 42.25 58.00 -20.85
N GLN A 6 41.71 57.09 -21.70
CA GLN A 6 42.20 55.75 -22.10
C GLN A 6 41.22 54.59 -21.88
N LEU A 7 40.58 54.15 -22.97
CA LEU A 7 40.26 52.74 -23.29
C LEU A 7 41.60 51.99 -23.53
N PRO A 8 41.74 50.64 -23.34
CA PRO A 8 41.08 49.64 -24.20
C PRO A 8 40.89 48.20 -23.65
N THR A 9 40.41 47.34 -24.56
CA THR A 9 40.69 45.89 -24.72
C THR A 9 40.01 44.86 -23.82
N THR A 10 39.05 44.17 -24.44
CA THR A 10 38.97 42.70 -24.57
C THR A 10 39.39 41.85 -23.37
N GLY A 11 38.40 41.26 -22.69
CA GLY A 11 38.58 40.14 -21.79
C GLY A 11 37.34 39.25 -21.86
N LEU A 12 37.39 38.18 -22.64
CA LEU A 12 37.55 36.84 -22.08
C LEU A 12 36.26 36.35 -21.37
N LEU A 13 35.19 36.13 -22.15
CA LEU A 13 34.15 35.16 -21.77
C LEU A 13 34.72 33.75 -21.93
N ALA A 14 35.72 33.45 -21.12
CA ALA A 14 36.16 32.11 -20.83
C ALA A 14 35.31 31.57 -19.66
N THR A 15 35.16 30.25 -19.63
CA THR A 15 34.61 29.45 -18.53
C THR A 15 33.11 29.55 -18.26
N PHE A 16 32.32 28.89 -19.12
CA PHE A 16 31.32 27.96 -18.59
C PHE A 16 31.57 26.58 -19.21
N VAL A 17 32.55 25.92 -18.61
CA VAL A 17 33.01 24.56 -18.89
C VAL A 17 31.99 23.57 -18.33
N LEU A 18 31.66 22.57 -19.17
CA LEU A 18 31.24 21.19 -18.87
C LEU A 18 30.41 20.93 -17.61
N PHE A 19 29.23 20.31 -17.81
CA PHE A 19 28.89 18.95 -17.34
C PHE A 19 27.38 18.74 -17.38
N ILE A 20 26.83 18.27 -18.51
CA ILE A 20 25.55 17.54 -18.49
C ILE A 20 25.69 16.32 -19.39
N SER A 21 26.51 15.40 -18.93
CA SER A 21 26.45 13.98 -19.27
C SER A 21 26.44 13.23 -17.96
N LEU A 22 25.52 12.27 -17.81
CA LEU A 22 25.24 11.40 -16.66
C LEU A 22 23.99 11.76 -15.85
N LEU A 23 22.82 11.56 -16.46
CA LEU A 23 21.67 10.97 -15.75
C LEU A 23 21.14 9.78 -16.57
N SER A 24 22.03 8.83 -16.86
CA SER A 24 21.66 7.41 -16.93
C SER A 24 21.97 6.81 -15.55
N ALA A 25 21.09 7.11 -14.59
CA ALA A 25 20.91 6.32 -13.38
C ALA A 25 19.60 5.55 -13.60
N CYS A 26 19.69 4.29 -14.01
CA CYS A 26 19.59 3.15 -13.11
C CYS A 26 18.26 3.14 -12.34
N SER A 27 17.36 2.26 -12.81
CA SER A 27 16.48 1.45 -11.97
C SER A 27 15.77 2.18 -10.84
N GLN A 28 14.73 2.93 -11.18
CA GLN A 28 13.57 2.89 -10.31
C GLN A 28 12.64 1.82 -10.86
N GLU A 29 12.56 0.72 -10.11
CA GLU A 29 11.41 -0.18 -10.05
C GLU A 29 10.16 0.67 -9.80
N GLY A 30 9.67 1.29 -10.87
CA GLY A 30 8.51 2.17 -10.85
C GLY A 30 7.26 1.32 -10.84
N LYS A 31 6.88 0.84 -9.65
CA LYS A 31 5.48 0.61 -9.24
C LYS A 31 5.40 0.27 -7.74
N VAL A 32 6.03 1.09 -6.90
CA VAL A 32 5.62 1.21 -5.49
C VAL A 32 4.32 2.03 -5.49
N GLY A 33 3.19 1.38 -5.81
CA GLY A 33 1.92 2.10 -6.02
C GLY A 33 0.66 1.26 -6.26
N GLU A 34 0.65 -0.05 -6.00
CA GLU A 34 -0.55 -0.92 -6.13
C GLU A 34 -0.97 -1.57 -4.81
N ALA A 35 -0.63 -0.92 -3.68
CA ALA A 35 -1.22 -1.20 -2.37
C ALA A 35 -1.62 0.13 -1.71
N ALA A 36 -2.68 0.76 -2.22
CA ALA A 36 -3.37 1.85 -1.53
C ALA A 36 -4.15 1.29 -0.32
N SER A 37 -3.42 0.64 0.60
CA SER A 37 -3.78 0.16 1.95
C SER A 37 -5.24 -0.19 2.23
N LEU A 38 -5.92 -0.87 1.31
CA LEU A 38 -7.37 -1.10 1.30
C LEU A 38 -8.28 0.14 1.40
N TYR A 39 -7.82 1.34 1.75
CA TYR A 39 -8.26 2.63 1.19
C TYR A 39 -7.28 3.73 1.61
N GLY A 40 -6.77 4.51 0.66
CA GLY A 40 -5.96 5.70 0.94
C GLY A 40 -4.44 5.47 1.07
N THR A 41 -3.73 6.53 1.45
CA THR A 41 -2.26 6.59 1.57
C THR A 41 -1.78 6.36 3.02
N THR A 42 -2.57 5.66 3.83
CA THR A 42 -2.25 5.39 5.24
C THR A 42 -2.60 3.97 5.59
N SER A 43 -1.83 3.36 6.49
CA SER A 43 -2.16 2.03 7.03
C SER A 43 -3.49 2.09 7.76
N LYS A 44 -4.29 1.02 7.69
CA LYS A 44 -5.63 0.98 8.28
C LYS A 44 -5.86 -0.30 9.06
N LYS A 45 -6.42 -0.15 10.26
CA LYS A 45 -6.84 -1.26 11.12
C LYS A 45 -8.34 -1.50 10.95
N TRP A 46 -8.68 -2.77 10.83
CA TRP A 46 -10.02 -3.27 10.65
C TRP A 46 -10.29 -4.32 11.72
N VAL A 47 -11.37 -4.18 12.46
CA VAL A 47 -11.79 -5.12 13.49
C VAL A 47 -12.96 -5.94 12.98
N LEU A 48 -13.06 -7.18 13.46
CA LEU A 48 -14.14 -8.08 13.10
C LEU A 48 -15.49 -7.50 13.54
N ASP A 49 -16.44 -7.48 12.63
CA ASP A 49 -17.83 -7.11 12.92
C ASP A 49 -18.76 -8.32 12.81
N LYS A 50 -18.60 -9.12 11.75
CA LYS A 50 -19.45 -10.30 11.51
C LYS A 50 -18.79 -11.31 10.59
N GLU A 51 -19.01 -12.59 10.88
CA GLU A 51 -18.73 -13.69 9.96
C GLU A 51 -20.02 -14.34 9.46
N THR A 52 -20.03 -14.76 8.21
CA THR A 52 -21.15 -15.47 7.59
C THR A 52 -20.69 -16.70 6.84
N ALA A 53 -21.46 -17.77 6.92
CA ALA A 53 -21.29 -18.96 6.08
C ALA A 53 -21.65 -18.66 4.62
N ALA A 54 -21.39 -19.62 3.73
CA ALA A 54 -21.71 -19.52 2.30
C ALA A 54 -23.19 -19.19 2.00
N GLY A 55 -24.12 -19.61 2.86
CA GLY A 55 -25.54 -19.28 2.77
C GLY A 55 -25.91 -17.86 3.22
N GLY A 56 -24.95 -17.09 3.73
CA GLY A 56 -25.15 -15.77 4.33
C GLY A 56 -25.59 -15.80 5.80
N ASP A 57 -25.81 -16.98 6.37
CA ASP A 57 -26.14 -17.16 7.77
C ASP A 57 -24.99 -16.71 8.67
N LYS A 58 -25.32 -15.99 9.76
CA LYS A 58 -24.33 -15.63 10.78
C LYS A 58 -23.78 -16.91 11.40
N VAL A 59 -22.47 -16.98 11.54
CA VAL A 59 -21.80 -18.03 12.32
C VAL A 59 -21.47 -17.50 13.71
N ASP A 60 -21.36 -18.42 14.66
CA ASP A 60 -20.75 -18.11 15.96
C ASP A 60 -19.28 -17.84 15.72
N GLN A 61 -18.88 -16.60 15.97
CA GLN A 61 -17.51 -16.14 15.74
C GLN A 61 -16.60 -16.72 16.82
N ALA A 62 -15.46 -17.25 16.41
CA ALA A 62 -14.50 -17.84 17.33
C ALA A 62 -13.75 -16.79 18.15
N ASP A 63 -13.57 -15.58 17.60
CA ASP A 63 -12.82 -14.50 18.21
C ASP A 63 -13.33 -13.13 17.75
N ASP A 64 -14.05 -12.44 18.65
CA ASP A 64 -14.59 -11.10 18.38
C ASP A 64 -13.50 -10.01 18.37
N ASP A 65 -12.31 -10.29 18.91
CA ASP A 65 -11.16 -9.38 18.96
C ASP A 65 -10.27 -9.49 17.70
N GLN A 66 -10.65 -10.34 16.74
CA GLN A 66 -9.89 -10.49 15.52
C GLN A 66 -9.78 -9.15 14.77
N SER A 67 -8.56 -8.79 14.36
CA SER A 67 -8.30 -7.56 13.62
C SER A 67 -7.25 -7.74 12.54
N PHE A 68 -7.34 -6.93 11.49
CA PHE A 68 -6.38 -6.85 10.41
C PHE A 68 -5.85 -5.44 10.29
N THR A 69 -4.54 -5.27 10.36
CA THR A 69 -3.88 -4.00 10.01
C THR A 69 -3.18 -4.18 8.67
N PHE A 70 -3.65 -3.47 7.65
CA PHE A 70 -3.02 -3.45 6.33
C PHE A 70 -2.12 -2.22 6.21
N TYR A 71 -0.87 -2.46 5.82
CA TYR A 71 0.17 -1.44 5.73
C TYR A 71 0.43 -1.07 4.27
N GLN A 72 0.90 0.17 4.03
CA GLN A 72 1.22 0.69 2.69
C GLN A 72 2.33 -0.08 1.97
N ASN A 73 3.22 -0.71 2.72
CA ASN A 73 4.32 -1.51 2.17
C ASN A 73 3.87 -2.90 1.67
N GLY A 74 2.56 -3.17 1.62
CA GLY A 74 2.03 -4.46 1.17
C GLY A 74 2.14 -5.58 2.21
N THR A 75 2.38 -5.27 3.49
CA THR A 75 2.29 -6.24 4.58
C THR A 75 0.99 -6.10 5.35
N TYR A 76 0.54 -7.17 6.00
CA TYR A 76 -0.56 -7.10 6.95
C TYR A 76 -0.19 -7.79 8.27
N ASN A 77 -0.81 -7.35 9.36
CA ASN A 77 -0.87 -8.10 10.61
C ASN A 77 -2.31 -8.53 10.86
N MET A 78 -2.52 -9.82 11.11
CA MET A 78 -3.75 -10.35 11.66
C MET A 78 -3.52 -10.62 13.13
N ALA A 79 -4.29 -9.98 14.00
CA ALA A 79 -4.27 -10.26 15.44
C ALA A 79 -5.58 -10.95 15.84
N THR A 80 -5.45 -11.90 16.74
CA THR A 80 -6.53 -12.59 17.46
C THR A 80 -6.18 -12.49 18.95
N SER A 81 -7.10 -12.84 19.82
CA SER A 81 -6.86 -13.00 21.26
C SER A 81 -5.71 -13.97 21.57
N ALA A 82 -5.45 -14.95 20.70
CA ALA A 82 -4.44 -15.99 20.92
C ALA A 82 -3.07 -15.66 20.30
N MET A 83 -3.04 -15.01 19.14
CA MET A 83 -1.79 -14.81 18.40
C MET A 83 -1.85 -13.62 17.43
N THR A 84 -0.67 -13.16 17.03
CA THR A 84 -0.49 -12.27 15.88
C THR A 84 0.25 -13.00 14.77
N GLN A 85 -0.29 -12.94 13.56
CA GLN A 85 0.34 -13.42 12.34
C GLN A 85 0.65 -12.24 11.42
N THR A 86 1.84 -12.24 10.83
CA THR A 86 2.21 -11.28 9.77
C THR A 86 2.18 -11.96 8.41
N GLY A 87 1.81 -11.22 7.38
CA GLY A 87 1.87 -11.69 6.01
C GLY A 87 2.04 -10.55 5.00
N LYS A 88 1.96 -10.90 3.72
CA LYS A 88 1.93 -9.94 2.62
C LYS A 88 0.57 -9.96 1.95
N TYR A 89 0.20 -8.87 1.32
CA TYR A 89 -1.01 -8.79 0.52
C TYR A 89 -0.81 -7.97 -0.74
N THR A 90 -1.60 -8.27 -1.76
CA THR A 90 -1.79 -7.45 -2.95
C THR A 90 -3.28 -7.18 -3.15
N PHE A 91 -3.63 -5.98 -3.60
CA PHE A 91 -5.03 -5.61 -3.85
C PHE A 91 -5.20 -5.11 -5.28
N ASP A 92 -5.90 -5.90 -6.09
CA ASP A 92 -6.40 -5.50 -7.39
C ASP A 92 -7.75 -4.79 -7.21
N GLN A 93 -7.71 -3.47 -7.26
CA GLN A 93 -8.90 -2.64 -7.09
C GLN A 93 -9.89 -2.80 -8.26
N ALA A 94 -9.41 -3.00 -9.48
CA ALA A 94 -10.27 -3.13 -10.66
C ALA A 94 -10.98 -4.49 -10.68
N GLY A 95 -10.24 -5.56 -10.37
CA GLY A 95 -10.77 -6.91 -10.22
C GLY A 95 -11.49 -7.16 -8.90
N LYS A 96 -11.39 -6.22 -7.94
CA LYS A 96 -11.91 -6.34 -6.57
C LYS A 96 -11.40 -7.60 -5.87
N LYS A 97 -10.11 -7.87 -5.99
CA LYS A 97 -9.48 -9.08 -5.43
C LYS A 97 -8.34 -8.71 -4.51
N ILE A 98 -8.30 -9.36 -3.35
CA ILE A 98 -7.15 -9.34 -2.46
C ILE A 98 -6.54 -10.74 -2.40
N ILE A 99 -5.22 -10.80 -2.51
CA ILE A 99 -4.44 -12.02 -2.31
C ILE A 99 -3.62 -11.79 -1.05
N MET A 100 -3.68 -12.72 -0.11
CA MET A 100 -2.97 -12.66 1.16
C MET A 100 -2.07 -13.88 1.28
N SER A 101 -0.77 -13.68 1.53
CA SER A 101 0.18 -14.74 1.79
C SER A 101 0.58 -14.74 3.27
N SER A 102 0.38 -15.86 3.96
CA SER A 102 0.86 -16.03 5.34
C SER A 102 2.39 -16.03 5.37
N GLY A 103 3.00 -15.20 6.23
CA GLY A 103 4.46 -15.05 6.29
C GLY A 103 5.19 -16.32 6.74
N ASP A 104 4.56 -17.14 7.58
CA ASP A 104 5.17 -18.33 8.16
C ASP A 104 5.13 -19.55 7.22
N THR A 105 4.11 -19.62 6.37
CA THR A 105 3.82 -20.81 5.55
C THR A 105 3.91 -20.56 4.06
N GLY A 106 3.89 -19.30 3.63
CA GLY A 106 3.77 -18.92 2.22
C GLY A 106 2.42 -19.31 1.59
N MET A 107 1.46 -19.82 2.37
CA MET A 107 0.14 -20.17 1.84
C MET A 107 -0.60 -18.90 1.42
N GLU A 108 -1.13 -18.94 0.20
CA GLU A 108 -1.92 -17.87 -0.38
C GLU A 108 -3.41 -18.14 -0.22
N SER A 109 -4.15 -17.09 0.15
CA SER A 109 -5.61 -17.07 0.17
C SER A 109 -6.09 -15.92 -0.70
N THR A 110 -7.07 -16.19 -1.57
CA THR A 110 -7.67 -15.17 -2.44
C THR A 110 -9.09 -14.88 -2.00
N PHE A 111 -9.41 -13.59 -1.84
CA PHE A 111 -10.75 -13.13 -1.49
C PHE A 111 -11.25 -12.09 -2.49
N THR A 112 -12.56 -12.06 -2.69
CA THR A 112 -13.24 -10.97 -3.38
C THR A 112 -13.59 -9.87 -2.37
N VAL A 113 -13.32 -8.62 -2.73
CA VAL A 113 -13.71 -7.44 -1.96
C VAL A 113 -15.11 -7.00 -2.40
N THR A 114 -16.12 -7.36 -1.61
CA THR A 114 -17.54 -7.11 -1.95
C THR A 114 -18.07 -5.79 -1.38
N THR A 115 -17.49 -5.34 -0.27
CA THR A 115 -17.73 -4.01 0.31
C THR A 115 -16.39 -3.35 0.60
N LEU A 116 -16.23 -2.08 0.21
CA LEU A 116 -15.10 -1.28 0.63
C LEU A 116 -15.51 0.20 0.70
N THR A 117 -15.55 0.73 1.92
CA THR A 117 -15.84 2.14 2.24
C THR A 117 -14.86 2.65 3.30
N ASP A 118 -15.04 3.90 3.73
CA ASP A 118 -14.27 4.47 4.83
C ASP A 118 -14.47 3.73 6.16
N ASP A 119 -15.60 3.04 6.35
CA ASP A 119 -15.91 2.38 7.63
C ASP A 119 -16.04 0.86 7.51
N HIS A 120 -16.26 0.31 6.31
CA HIS A 120 -16.57 -1.10 6.13
C HIS A 120 -15.72 -1.78 5.06
N LEU A 121 -15.28 -2.99 5.37
CA LEU A 121 -14.61 -3.90 4.45
C LEU A 121 -15.31 -5.26 4.52
N THR A 122 -15.60 -5.87 3.38
CA THR A 122 -16.09 -7.26 3.32
C THR A 122 -15.22 -8.07 2.39
N LEU A 123 -14.64 -9.13 2.94
CA LEU A 123 -13.85 -10.12 2.21
C LEU A 123 -14.69 -11.39 2.06
N THR A 124 -14.90 -11.83 0.84
CA THR A 124 -15.67 -13.03 0.51
C THR A 124 -14.74 -14.09 -0.07
N ALA A 125 -14.72 -15.25 0.56
CA ALA A 125 -13.94 -16.41 0.11
C ALA A 125 -14.60 -17.07 -1.12
N PRO A 126 -13.86 -17.92 -1.86
CA PRO A 126 -14.40 -18.58 -3.06
C PRO A 126 -15.61 -19.49 -2.80
N ASP A 127 -15.75 -20.00 -1.58
CA ASP A 127 -16.89 -20.82 -1.15
C ASP A 127 -18.15 -19.99 -0.83
N GLY A 128 -18.05 -18.65 -0.85
CA GLY A 128 -19.13 -17.71 -0.56
C GLY A 128 -19.21 -17.29 0.91
N SER A 129 -18.42 -17.90 1.81
CA SER A 129 -18.30 -17.40 3.18
C SER A 129 -17.69 -16.00 3.18
N ALA A 130 -18.00 -15.20 4.21
CA ALA A 130 -17.53 -13.82 4.26
C ALA A 130 -17.19 -13.36 5.67
N ILE A 131 -16.18 -12.50 5.73
CA ILE A 131 -15.74 -11.75 6.89
C ILE A 131 -16.07 -10.27 6.65
N LYS A 132 -16.87 -9.69 7.54
CA LYS A 132 -17.23 -8.27 7.55
C LYS A 132 -16.44 -7.60 8.65
N LEU A 133 -15.76 -6.54 8.28
CA LEU A 133 -14.86 -5.78 9.13
C LEU A 133 -15.32 -4.32 9.16
N LYS A 134 -15.08 -3.68 10.30
CA LYS A 134 -15.26 -2.24 10.47
C LYS A 134 -13.93 -1.57 10.78
N SER A 135 -13.73 -0.33 10.37
CA SER A 135 -12.55 0.42 10.77
C SER A 135 -12.52 0.65 12.28
N GLU A 136 -11.31 0.70 12.84
CA GLU A 136 -11.07 1.17 14.21
C GLU A 136 -10.70 2.65 14.27
#